data_AF-A0A3M6AFP3-F1
#
_entry.id   AF-A0A3M6AFP3-F1
#
_cell.length_a   1.000
_cell.length_b   1.000
_cell.length_c   1.000
_cell.angle_alpha   90.00
_cell.angle_beta   90.00
_cell.angle_gamma   90.00
#
_symmetry.space_group_name_H-M   'P 1'
#
loop_
_entity.id
_entity.type
_entity.pdbx_description
1 polymer ?
#
loop_
_entity_poly.entity_id
_entity_poly.type
_entity_poly.pdbx_seq_one_letter_code
_entity_poly.pdbx_strand_id
1 'polypeptide(L)' 'MEHSIRAASAGVVTALYCHEGEMVNEGAVLVELT' A
#
# COMPACT_ATOMS: atom_id res chain seq x y z
N MET A 1 6.01 -14.98 6.46
CA MET A 1 4.93 -15.35 5.54
C MET A 1 4.58 -14.10 4.74
N GLU A 2 4.49 -14.21 3.42
CA GLU A 2 4.30 -13.05 2.55
C GLU A 2 2.81 -12.86 2.25
N HIS A 3 2.32 -11.64 2.39
CA HIS A 3 0.93 -11.28 2.10
C HIS A 3 0.88 -10.20 1.03
N SER A 4 0.09 -10.43 -0.03
CA SER A 4 -0.17 -9.40 -1.05
C SER A 4 -1.44 -8.64 -0.70
N ILE A 5 -1.33 -7.31 -0.65
CA ILE A 5 -2.47 -6.40 -0.50
C ILE A 5 -2.88 -5.95 -1.90
N ARG A 6 -4.16 -6.07 -2.23
CA ARG A 6 -4.71 -5.68 -3.54
C ARG A 6 -5.66 -4.50 -3.37
N ALA A 7 -5.75 -3.66 -4.41
CA ALA A 7 -6.71 -2.56 -4.45
C ALA A 7 -8.15 -3.09 -4.35
N ALA A 8 -9.00 -2.39 -3.59
CA ALA A 8 -10.41 -2.76 -3.42
C ALA A 8 -11.26 -2.46 -4.67
N SER A 9 -10.80 -1.56 -5.54
CA SER A 9 -11.42 -1.19 -6.82
C SER A 9 -10.35 -0.78 -7.83
N ALA A 10 -10.71 -0.71 -9.10
CA ALA A 10 -9.88 -0.09 -10.13
C ALA A 10 -9.65 1.41 -9.81
N GLY A 11 -8.47 1.91 -10.13
CA GLY A 11 -8.04 3.30 -9.91
C GLY A 11 -6.59 3.51 -10.34
N VAL A 12 -6.08 4.73 -10.16
CA VAL A 12 -4.69 5.12 -10.47
C VAL A 12 -3.94 5.42 -9.18
N VAL A 13 -2.73 4.88 -9.04
CA VAL A 13 -1.85 5.19 -7.89
C VAL A 13 -1.42 6.65 -7.96
N THR A 14 -1.75 7.42 -6.93
CA THR A 14 -1.37 8.84 -6.81
C THR A 14 -0.23 9.07 -5.84
N ALA A 15 -0.03 8.18 -4.87
CA ALA A 15 1.08 8.22 -3.92
C ALA A 15 1.50 6.84 -3.43
N LEU A 16 2.77 6.69 -3.08
CA LEU A 16 3.38 5.51 -2.45
C LEU A 16 4.14 5.97 -1.19
N TYR A 17 3.75 5.44 -0.05
CA TYR A 17 4.21 5.89 1.28
C TYR A 17 5.15 4.91 1.96
N CYS A 18 5.54 3.83 1.28
CA CYS A 18 6.48 2.87 1.82
C CYS A 18 7.58 2.53 0.82
N HIS A 19 8.69 2.01 1.35
CA HIS A 19 9.83 1.52 0.57
C HIS A 19 10.18 0.07 0.94
N GLU A 20 10.96 -0.57 0.07
CA GLU A 20 11.44 -1.93 0.29
C GLU A 20 12.18 -2.04 1.63
N GLY A 21 11.87 -3.11 2.39
CA GLY A 21 12.47 -3.36 3.70
C GLY A 21 11.95 -2.46 4.83
N GLU A 22 11.02 -1.55 4.56
CA GLU A 22 10.42 -0.72 5.59
C GLU A 22 9.48 -1.53 6.51
N MET A 23 9.62 -1.30 7.81
CA MET A 23 8.69 -1.81 8.82
C MET A 23 7.49 -0.87 8.94
N VAL A 24 6.29 -1.40 8.69
CA VAL A 24 5.03 -0.66 8.81
C VAL A 24 4.17 -1.23 9.94
N ASN A 25 3.28 -0.40 10.49
CA ASN A 25 2.34 -0.82 11.54
C ASN A 25 0.96 -1.13 10.95
N GLU A 26 0.12 -1.82 11.73
CA GLU A 26 -1.28 -2.03 11.36
C GLU A 26 -1.99 -0.69 11.14
N GLY A 27 -2.76 -0.60 10.05
CA GLY A 27 -3.47 0.62 9.66
C GLY A 27 -2.63 1.66 8.93
N ALA A 28 -1.35 1.42 8.68
CA ALA A 28 -0.53 2.32 7.88
C ALA A 28 -1.06 2.43 6.43
N VAL A 29 -1.12 3.66 5.91
CA VAL A 29 -1.45 3.91 4.50
C VAL A 29 -0.20 3.63 3.67
N LEU A 30 -0.28 2.66 2.75
CA LEU A 30 0.84 2.30 1.87
C LEU A 30 0.75 2.97 0.50
N VAL A 31 -0.46 3.08 -0.05
CA VAL A 31 -0.72 3.70 -1.35
C VAL A 31 -2.02 4.51 -1.29
N GLU A 32 -2.10 5.55 -2.12
CA GLU A 32 -3.37 6.24 -2.42
C GLU A 32 -3.80 5.97 -3.86
N LEU A 33 -5.11 5.90 -4.06
CA LEU A 33 -5.76 5.64 -5.35
C LEU A 33 -6.80 6.73 -5.63
N THR A 34 -6.93 7.13 -6.88
CA THR A 34 -8.07 7.92 -7.42
C THR A 34 -8.87 7.13 -8.44
#